data_AF-A0A455U596-F1
#
_entry.id   AF-A0A455U596-F1
#
_cell.length_a   1.000
_cell.length_b   1.000
_cell.length_c   1.000
_cell.angle_alpha   90.00
_cell.angle_beta   90.00
_cell.angle_gamma   90.00
#
_symmetry.space_group_name_H-M   'P 1'
#
loop_
_entity.id
_entity.type
_entity.pdbx_description
1 polymer ?
#
loop_
_entity_poly.entity_id
_entity_poly.type
_entity_poly.pdbx_seq_one_letter_code
_entity_poly.pdbx_strand_id
1 'polypeptide(L)'
;MLIAQDASGMQRDYDYTSARDPKALRDPAEVGREAAVRTLRRLGAKRPPTGTFPVLFDPSLASGLIGHLLGGLAGGALYRQASFLCDRLGTPLFPDWFSLEERPMEVGATASSPFDGEGVQTRNNRFIDQGRIASYMLSSYSARRLGMQTTGNAGGARNVRLATPLQSRESLLQEMGRGIWVTELMGQGVNGVTGDYSRGAAGFWVENGKVQYPVEEFTIAGKLERMFAGLVGIGDDTDTRGSVHTGSWLIDAMTVAGD
;
A
#
# COMPACT_ATOMS: atom_id res chain seq x y z
N MET A 1 -15.03 -14.92 4.69
CA MET A 1 -15.85 -14.14 3.74
C MET A 1 -17.30 -14.28 4.16
N LEU A 2 -18.05 -13.18 4.18
CA LEU A 2 -19.47 -13.15 4.47
C LEU A 2 -20.21 -12.40 3.36
N ILE A 3 -21.53 -12.57 3.31
CA ILE A 3 -22.43 -11.87 2.39
C ILE A 3 -23.54 -11.23 3.23
N ALA A 4 -23.86 -9.98 2.94
CA ALA A 4 -25.01 -9.28 3.48
C ALA A 4 -25.91 -8.79 2.33
N GLN A 5 -27.21 -8.65 2.60
CA GLN A 5 -28.18 -8.21 1.60
C GLN A 5 -29.19 -7.25 2.22
N ASP A 6 -29.54 -6.22 1.46
CA ASP A 6 -30.67 -5.34 1.74
C ASP A 6 -31.46 -5.07 0.44
N ALA A 7 -32.32 -4.03 0.45
CA ALA A 7 -33.10 -3.65 -0.73
C ALA A 7 -32.25 -3.09 -1.89
N SER A 8 -31.02 -2.63 -1.63
CA SER A 8 -30.11 -2.07 -2.63
C SER A 8 -29.26 -3.13 -3.33
N GLY A 9 -29.09 -4.31 -2.72
CA GLY A 9 -28.38 -5.42 -3.33
C GLY A 9 -27.65 -6.31 -2.33
N MET A 10 -26.74 -7.12 -2.86
CA MET A 10 -25.85 -7.98 -2.07
C MET A 10 -24.44 -7.41 -2.03
N GLN A 11 -23.84 -7.44 -0.84
CA GLN A 11 -22.47 -7.01 -0.59
C GLN A 11 -21.65 -8.14 0.03
N ARG A 12 -20.34 -8.14 -0.23
CA ARG A 12 -19.41 -9.13 0.30
C ARG A 12 -18.18 -8.44 0.88
N ASP A 13 -17.66 -8.98 1.97
CA ASP A 13 -16.33 -8.65 2.45
C ASP A 13 -15.76 -9.84 3.24
N TYR A 14 -14.55 -9.71 3.73
CA TYR A 14 -13.90 -10.69 4.57
C TYR A 14 -12.98 -10.01 5.58
N ASP A 15 -12.59 -10.80 6.57
CA ASP A 15 -11.43 -10.50 7.39
C ASP A 15 -10.64 -11.79 7.61
N TYR A 16 -9.39 -11.65 8.03
CA TYR A 16 -8.48 -12.75 8.31
C TYR A 16 -7.38 -12.35 9.28
N THR A 17 -6.76 -13.36 9.88
CA THR A 17 -5.56 -13.25 10.70
C THR A 17 -4.48 -14.18 10.15
N SER A 18 -3.22 -13.78 10.23
CA SER A 18 -2.07 -14.59 9.80
C SER A 18 -0.89 -14.33 10.71
N ALA A 19 -0.26 -15.41 11.19
CA ALA A 19 0.91 -15.35 12.06
C ALA A 19 1.70 -16.65 11.95
N ARG A 20 3.01 -16.59 12.25
CA ARG A 20 3.86 -17.79 12.37
C ARG A 20 3.60 -18.54 13.68
N ASP A 21 3.40 -17.80 14.77
CA ASP A 21 3.00 -18.36 16.06
C ASP A 21 1.46 -18.49 16.10
N PRO A 22 0.89 -19.69 16.26
CA PRO A 22 -0.56 -19.88 16.40
C PRO A 22 -1.17 -19.06 17.55
N LYS A 23 -0.40 -18.77 18.61
CA LYS A 23 -0.87 -17.95 19.74
C LYS A 23 -1.03 -16.47 19.41
N ALA A 24 -0.40 -16.01 18.33
CA ALA A 24 -0.52 -14.65 17.83
C ALA A 24 -1.70 -14.47 16.85
N LEU A 25 -2.45 -15.54 16.54
CA LEU A 25 -3.67 -15.42 15.76
C LEU A 25 -4.76 -14.73 16.59
N ARG A 26 -5.51 -13.83 15.96
CA ARG A 26 -6.71 -13.22 16.56
C ARG A 26 -7.75 -14.29 16.88
N ASP A 27 -8.57 -14.02 17.88
CA ASP A 27 -9.68 -14.90 18.26
C ASP A 27 -10.63 -15.12 17.06
N PRO A 28 -11.07 -16.36 16.77
CA PRO A 28 -11.94 -16.63 15.63
C PRO A 28 -13.27 -15.85 15.65
N ALA A 29 -13.85 -15.61 16.83
CA ALA A 29 -15.07 -14.82 16.94
C ALA A 29 -14.80 -13.33 16.66
N GLU A 30 -13.61 -12.84 16.99
CA GLU A 30 -13.17 -11.50 16.62
C GLU A 30 -13.06 -11.33 15.10
N VAL A 31 -12.41 -12.27 14.41
CA VAL A 31 -12.30 -12.27 12.95
C VAL A 31 -13.68 -12.37 12.30
N GLY A 32 -14.57 -13.22 12.81
CA GLY A 32 -15.94 -13.35 12.31
C GLY A 32 -16.74 -12.06 12.46
N ARG A 33 -16.60 -11.37 13.60
CA ARG A 33 -17.27 -10.09 13.86
C ARG A 33 -16.74 -8.99 12.95
N GLU A 34 -15.42 -8.90 12.77
CA GLU A 34 -14.83 -7.89 11.89
C GLU A 34 -15.26 -8.12 10.43
N ALA A 35 -15.27 -9.37 9.95
CA ALA A 35 -15.81 -9.71 8.64
C ALA A 35 -17.28 -9.28 8.50
N ALA A 36 -18.09 -9.43 9.55
CA ALA A 36 -19.50 -9.01 9.54
C ALA A 36 -19.64 -7.49 9.49
N VAL A 37 -18.89 -6.76 10.35
CA VAL A 37 -18.85 -5.29 10.36
C VAL A 37 -18.45 -4.76 8.99
N ARG A 38 -17.37 -5.30 8.39
CA ARG A 38 -16.88 -4.92 7.07
C ARG A 38 -17.88 -5.18 5.96
N THR A 39 -18.60 -6.30 6.02
CA THR A 39 -19.61 -6.63 5.02
C THR A 39 -20.84 -5.72 5.14
N LEU A 40 -21.34 -5.50 6.37
CA LEU A 40 -22.54 -4.69 6.62
C LEU A 40 -22.35 -3.21 6.26
N ARG A 41 -21.17 -2.63 6.55
CA ARG A 41 -20.90 -1.22 6.24
C ARG A 41 -20.91 -0.89 4.73
N ARG A 42 -20.87 -1.89 3.85
CA ARG A 42 -20.94 -1.71 2.39
C ARG A 42 -22.37 -1.57 1.85
N LEU A 43 -23.39 -1.95 2.62
CA LEU A 43 -24.77 -1.91 2.17
C LEU A 43 -25.22 -0.48 1.85
N GLY A 44 -26.06 -0.32 0.82
CA GLY A 44 -26.55 0.99 0.39
C GLY A 44 -25.51 1.87 -0.30
N ALA A 45 -24.46 1.27 -0.87
CA ALA A 45 -23.41 2.01 -1.57
C ALA A 45 -23.94 2.77 -2.79
N LYS A 46 -23.27 3.89 -3.10
CA LYS A 46 -23.64 4.80 -4.19
C LYS A 46 -22.40 5.21 -4.98
N ARG A 47 -22.59 5.81 -6.15
CA ARG A 47 -21.47 6.42 -6.87
C ARG A 47 -21.05 7.73 -6.21
N PRO A 48 -19.75 7.97 -5.97
CA PRO A 48 -19.25 9.27 -5.53
C PRO A 48 -19.30 10.27 -6.70
N PRO A 49 -19.26 11.59 -6.46
CA PRO A 49 -19.16 12.57 -7.53
C PRO A 49 -17.81 12.47 -8.27
N THR A 50 -17.83 12.71 -9.57
CA THR A 50 -16.61 12.89 -10.37
C THR A 50 -15.88 14.17 -9.96
N GLY A 51 -14.56 14.10 -9.81
CA GLY A 51 -13.73 15.25 -9.46
C GLY A 51 -12.31 14.88 -9.04
N THR A 52 -11.61 15.83 -8.43
CA THR A 52 -10.31 15.60 -7.81
C THR A 52 -10.47 15.69 -6.31
N PHE A 53 -10.09 14.63 -5.60
CA PHE A 53 -10.25 14.52 -4.16
C PHE A 53 -9.00 13.90 -3.52
N PRO A 54 -8.70 14.24 -2.26
CA PRO A 54 -7.78 13.44 -1.46
C PRO A 54 -8.34 12.02 -1.28
N VAL A 55 -7.43 11.05 -1.21
CA VAL A 55 -7.77 9.64 -1.06
C VAL A 55 -6.98 9.04 0.08
N LEU A 56 -7.71 8.53 1.07
CA LEU A 56 -7.16 7.70 2.15
C LEU A 56 -7.22 6.23 1.72
N PHE A 57 -6.09 5.57 1.58
CA PHE A 57 -6.01 4.13 1.32
C PHE A 57 -6.02 3.38 2.64
N ASP A 58 -6.90 2.39 2.78
CA ASP A 58 -6.87 1.41 3.88
C ASP A 58 -5.49 0.72 3.97
N PRO A 59 -5.03 0.32 5.17
CA PRO A 59 -3.68 -0.24 5.39
C PRO A 59 -3.33 -1.39 4.45
N SER A 60 -4.32 -2.27 4.21
CA SER A 60 -4.16 -3.41 3.31
C SER A 60 -3.88 -2.98 1.85
N LEU A 61 -4.45 -1.86 1.41
CA LEU A 61 -4.26 -1.31 0.07
C LEU A 61 -3.01 -0.44 -0.04
N ALA A 62 -2.66 0.30 1.02
CA ALA A 62 -1.40 1.03 1.11
C ALA A 62 -0.19 0.10 0.95
N SER A 63 -0.28 -1.14 1.47
CA SER A 63 0.73 -2.18 1.24
C SER A 63 0.94 -2.48 -0.26
N GLY A 64 -0.12 -2.38 -1.08
CA GLY A 64 -0.06 -2.53 -2.53
C GLY A 64 0.64 -1.37 -3.23
N LEU A 65 0.45 -0.12 -2.75
CA LEU A 65 1.20 1.03 -3.25
C LEU A 65 2.71 0.88 -3.00
N ILE A 66 3.09 0.41 -1.80
CA ILE A 66 4.47 0.03 -1.49
C ILE A 66 4.93 -1.12 -2.42
N GLY A 67 4.08 -2.10 -2.71
CA GLY A 67 4.37 -3.15 -3.69
C GLY A 67 4.73 -2.59 -5.08
N HIS A 68 4.00 -1.60 -5.57
CA HIS A 68 4.31 -0.93 -6.85
C HIS A 68 5.62 -0.15 -6.79
N LEU A 69 5.90 0.54 -5.67
CA LEU A 69 7.19 1.18 -5.43
C LEU A 69 8.34 0.17 -5.50
N LEU A 70 8.25 -0.94 -4.77
CA LEU A 70 9.27 -1.99 -4.75
C LEU A 70 9.44 -2.64 -6.14
N GLY A 71 8.35 -2.79 -6.89
CA GLY A 71 8.39 -3.23 -8.28
C GLY A 71 9.17 -2.27 -9.19
N GLY A 72 8.99 -0.96 -9.00
CA GLY A 72 9.76 0.07 -9.70
C GLY A 72 11.24 0.09 -9.32
N LEU A 73 11.56 -0.21 -8.05
CA LEU A 73 12.94 -0.30 -7.54
C LEU A 73 13.62 -1.63 -7.88
N ALA A 74 12.91 -2.61 -8.42
CA ALA A 74 13.44 -3.92 -8.73
C ALA A 74 14.46 -3.84 -9.88
N GLY A 75 15.67 -4.37 -9.65
CA GLY A 75 16.74 -4.38 -10.65
C GLY A 75 16.30 -4.96 -12.00
N GLY A 76 15.42 -5.97 -11.97
CA GLY A 76 14.82 -6.55 -13.16
C GLY A 76 13.98 -5.60 -14.02
N ALA A 77 13.28 -4.65 -13.40
CA ALA A 77 12.54 -3.61 -14.10
C ALA A 77 13.50 -2.53 -14.64
N LEU A 78 14.49 -2.14 -13.82
CA LEU A 78 15.44 -1.08 -14.12
C LEU A 78 16.32 -1.41 -15.34
N TYR A 79 17.00 -2.57 -15.38
CA TYR A 79 17.90 -2.87 -16.49
C TYR A 79 17.17 -3.11 -17.82
N ARG A 80 15.87 -3.42 -17.77
CA ARG A 80 14.99 -3.55 -18.95
C ARG A 80 14.38 -2.23 -19.39
N GLN A 81 14.69 -1.12 -18.71
CA GLN A 81 14.06 0.18 -18.95
C GLN A 81 12.52 0.09 -18.88
N ALA A 82 12.03 -0.72 -17.93
CA ALA A 82 10.62 -1.02 -17.73
C ALA A 82 10.15 -0.56 -16.33
N SER A 83 10.68 0.58 -15.88
CA SER A 83 10.37 1.18 -14.58
C SER A 83 10.21 2.70 -14.72
N PHE A 84 9.20 3.25 -14.05
CA PHE A 84 9.05 4.69 -13.86
C PHE A 84 10.15 5.31 -12.97
N LEU A 85 11.01 4.47 -12.36
CA LEU A 85 12.12 4.86 -11.48
C LEU A 85 13.50 4.62 -12.09
N CYS A 86 13.59 4.37 -13.40
CA CYS A 86 14.88 4.29 -14.10
C CYS A 86 15.72 5.55 -13.87
N ASP A 87 16.98 5.37 -13.49
CA ASP A 87 17.97 6.43 -13.26
C ASP A 87 17.56 7.47 -12.20
N ARG A 88 16.75 7.07 -11.21
CA ARG A 88 16.24 7.95 -10.14
C ARG A 88 16.93 7.78 -8.77
N LEU A 89 17.96 6.95 -8.68
CA LEU A 89 18.72 6.77 -7.44
C LEU A 89 19.21 8.13 -6.89
N GLY A 90 19.03 8.33 -5.59
CA GLY A 90 19.36 9.56 -4.88
C GLY A 90 18.35 10.69 -5.07
N THR A 91 17.38 10.60 -5.98
CA THR A 91 16.40 11.68 -6.22
C THR A 91 15.24 11.66 -5.21
N PRO A 92 14.60 12.81 -4.92
CA PRO A 92 13.37 12.85 -4.14
C PRO A 92 12.22 12.12 -4.85
N LEU A 93 11.41 11.41 -4.06
CA LEU A 93 10.18 10.74 -4.49
C LEU A 93 9.03 10.94 -3.50
N PHE A 94 9.34 11.05 -2.21
CA PHE A 94 8.42 11.25 -1.11
C PHE A 94 8.76 12.54 -0.34
N PRO A 95 7.87 13.01 0.56
CA PRO A 95 8.23 13.99 1.57
C PRO A 95 9.45 13.56 2.39
N ASP A 96 10.21 14.53 2.89
CA ASP A 96 11.46 14.32 3.64
C ASP A 96 11.27 13.56 4.96
N TRP A 97 10.08 13.59 5.55
CA TRP A 97 9.73 12.84 6.76
C TRP A 97 9.50 11.34 6.50
N PHE A 98 9.39 10.91 5.24
CA PHE A 98 9.11 9.52 4.89
C PHE A 98 10.40 8.69 4.73
N SER A 99 10.43 7.51 5.36
CA SER A 99 11.50 6.51 5.17
C SER A 99 10.93 5.10 5.17
N LEU A 100 11.49 4.25 4.30
CA LEU A 100 11.06 2.88 4.06
C LEU A 100 12.28 1.95 4.10
N GLU A 101 12.24 0.98 5.00
CA GLU A 101 13.35 0.08 5.26
C GLU A 101 12.94 -1.40 5.20
N GLU A 102 13.95 -2.25 5.09
CA GLU A 102 13.85 -3.70 5.06
C GLU A 102 14.49 -4.30 6.32
N ARG A 103 13.82 -5.26 6.96
CA ARG A 103 14.33 -5.96 8.16
C ARG A 103 14.32 -7.49 7.96
N PRO A 104 15.21 -8.05 7.12
CA PRO A 104 15.11 -9.44 6.69
C PRO A 104 15.35 -10.48 7.80
N MET A 105 15.94 -10.09 8.92
CA MET A 105 16.24 -10.97 10.06
C MET A 105 15.32 -10.74 11.28
N GLU A 106 14.18 -10.05 11.10
CA GLU A 106 13.21 -9.84 12.18
C GLU A 106 12.66 -11.19 12.68
N VAL A 107 12.89 -11.51 13.95
CA VAL A 107 12.49 -12.80 14.52
C VAL A 107 10.97 -12.94 14.52
N GLY A 108 10.46 -14.05 13.99
CA GLY A 108 9.03 -14.36 13.95
C GLY A 108 8.24 -13.65 12.84
N ALA A 109 8.84 -12.72 12.10
CA ALA A 109 8.16 -12.04 10.99
C ALA A 109 7.93 -12.96 9.78
N THR A 110 6.92 -12.64 8.99
CA THR A 110 6.38 -13.54 7.95
C THR A 110 7.34 -13.75 6.78
N ALA A 111 8.19 -12.79 6.44
CA ALA A 111 9.09 -12.85 5.29
C ALA A 111 10.58 -12.94 5.65
N SER A 112 10.91 -13.22 6.92
CA SER A 112 12.30 -13.32 7.35
C SER A 112 13.04 -14.44 6.65
N SER A 113 14.26 -14.15 6.20
CA SER A 113 15.15 -15.12 5.57
C SER A 113 16.59 -14.68 5.79
N PRO A 114 17.53 -15.56 6.18
CA PRO A 114 18.94 -15.20 6.37
C PRO A 114 19.71 -15.06 5.05
N PHE A 115 19.18 -15.61 3.96
CA PHE A 115 19.74 -15.52 2.61
C PHE A 115 18.65 -15.23 1.57
N ASP A 116 19.07 -14.66 0.44
CA ASP A 116 18.22 -14.36 -0.68
C ASP A 116 18.06 -15.57 -1.64
N GLY A 117 17.33 -15.39 -2.75
CA GLY A 117 17.09 -16.44 -3.74
C GLY A 117 18.34 -16.97 -4.47
N GLU A 118 19.50 -16.35 -4.26
CA GLU A 118 20.80 -16.75 -4.82
C GLU A 118 21.78 -17.20 -3.73
N GLY A 119 21.34 -17.28 -2.46
CA GLY A 119 22.19 -17.64 -1.32
C GLY A 119 23.02 -16.48 -0.76
N VAL A 120 22.80 -15.25 -1.22
CA VAL A 120 23.49 -14.06 -0.68
C VAL A 120 22.89 -13.71 0.68
N GLN A 121 23.74 -13.39 1.66
CA GLN A 121 23.28 -12.96 2.98
C GLN A 121 22.39 -11.71 2.85
N THR A 122 21.19 -11.78 3.43
CA THR A 122 20.30 -10.63 3.51
C THR A 122 20.82 -9.61 4.52
N ARG A 123 20.55 -8.32 4.30
CA ARG A 123 20.94 -7.23 5.22
C ARG A 123 19.82 -6.21 5.34
N ASN A 124 19.85 -5.42 6.40
CA ASN A 124 18.95 -4.27 6.49
C ASN A 124 19.26 -3.29 5.34
N ASN A 125 18.23 -2.95 4.58
CA ASN A 125 18.30 -2.00 3.48
C ASN A 125 17.37 -0.82 3.79
N ARG A 126 17.72 0.37 3.29
CA ARG A 126 16.79 1.50 3.18
C ARG A 126 16.49 1.72 1.71
N PHE A 127 15.22 1.57 1.34
CA PHE A 127 14.78 1.81 -0.03
C PHE A 127 14.48 3.30 -0.24
N ILE A 128 13.81 3.90 0.73
CA ILE A 128 13.59 5.35 0.80
C ILE A 128 14.21 5.85 2.11
N ASP A 129 15.05 6.88 2.02
CA ASP A 129 15.68 7.54 3.16
C ASP A 129 15.39 9.03 3.07
N GLN A 130 14.65 9.56 4.04
CA GLN A 130 14.25 10.96 4.11
C GLN A 130 13.70 11.51 2.78
N GLY A 131 12.70 10.81 2.24
CA GLY A 131 12.03 11.17 0.99
C GLY A 131 12.76 10.79 -0.29
N ARG A 132 14.02 10.34 -0.22
CA ARG A 132 14.87 10.06 -1.39
C ARG A 132 15.05 8.58 -1.65
N ILE A 133 15.16 8.21 -2.92
CA ILE A 133 15.45 6.82 -3.32
C ILE A 133 16.89 6.48 -2.92
N ALA A 134 17.06 5.68 -1.86
CA ALA A 134 18.35 5.38 -1.27
C ALA A 134 18.97 4.08 -1.79
N SER A 135 18.15 3.11 -2.20
CA SER A 135 18.61 1.83 -2.74
C SER A 135 17.63 1.26 -3.75
N TYR A 136 18.18 0.59 -4.77
CA TYR A 136 17.43 -0.36 -5.57
C TYR A 136 17.39 -1.73 -4.89
N MET A 137 16.58 -2.63 -5.46
CA MET A 137 16.42 -4.01 -5.00
C MET A 137 17.04 -4.96 -6.03
N LEU A 138 18.27 -5.40 -5.76
CA LEU A 138 19.15 -6.04 -6.74
C LEU A 138 19.50 -7.48 -6.37
N SER A 139 19.38 -8.37 -7.36
CA SER A 139 20.02 -9.68 -7.41
C SER A 139 21.43 -9.58 -8.00
N SER A 140 22.23 -10.65 -7.98
CA SER A 140 23.56 -10.66 -8.60
C SER A 140 23.49 -10.39 -10.11
N TYR A 141 22.49 -10.95 -10.80
CA TYR A 141 22.33 -10.73 -12.24
C TYR A 141 21.98 -9.26 -12.55
N SER A 142 20.95 -8.73 -11.89
CA SER A 142 20.50 -7.35 -12.13
C SER A 142 21.54 -6.31 -11.69
N ALA A 143 22.26 -6.57 -10.61
CA ALA A 143 23.39 -5.75 -10.19
C ALA A 143 24.47 -5.67 -11.27
N ARG A 144 24.91 -6.82 -11.83
CA ARG A 144 25.90 -6.84 -12.93
C ARG A 144 25.43 -6.09 -14.17
N ARG A 145 24.14 -6.24 -14.54
CA ARG A 145 23.54 -5.52 -15.68
C ARG A 145 23.54 -4.00 -15.50
N LEU A 146 23.48 -3.53 -14.26
CA LEU A 146 23.48 -2.11 -13.89
C LEU A 146 24.87 -1.59 -13.47
N GLY A 147 25.92 -2.43 -13.50
CA GLY A 147 27.25 -2.06 -13.02
C GLY A 147 27.32 -1.81 -11.50
N MET A 148 26.43 -2.43 -10.72
CA MET A 148 26.31 -2.29 -9.28
C MET A 148 26.64 -3.59 -8.54
N GLN A 149 26.51 -3.58 -7.20
CA GLN A 149 26.60 -4.75 -6.34
C GLN A 149 25.21 -5.25 -5.92
N THR A 150 25.09 -6.55 -5.63
CA THR A 150 23.84 -7.13 -5.11
C THR A 150 23.48 -6.48 -3.78
N THR A 151 22.18 -6.32 -3.53
CA THR A 151 21.66 -5.81 -2.25
C THR A 151 21.11 -6.93 -1.36
N GLY A 152 21.27 -8.19 -1.79
CA GLY A 152 20.73 -9.36 -1.09
C GLY A 152 19.22 -9.47 -1.28
N ASN A 153 18.70 -9.07 -2.44
CA ASN A 153 17.27 -9.05 -2.73
C ASN A 153 16.87 -9.92 -3.93
N ALA A 154 17.63 -10.96 -4.28
CA ALA A 154 17.09 -11.99 -5.15
C ALA A 154 15.84 -12.60 -4.49
N GLY A 155 14.70 -12.61 -5.19
CA GLY A 155 13.40 -13.00 -4.64
C GLY A 155 12.62 -11.90 -3.93
N GLY A 156 13.09 -10.65 -3.92
CA GLY A 156 12.34 -9.49 -3.44
C GLY A 156 12.76 -8.96 -2.06
N ALA A 157 11.96 -8.03 -1.52
CA ALA A 157 12.16 -7.41 -0.22
C ALA A 157 11.48 -8.22 0.90
N ARG A 158 12.02 -8.13 2.10
CA ARG A 158 11.63 -8.93 3.27
C ARG A 158 11.35 -8.04 4.47
N ASN A 159 10.16 -8.15 5.06
CA ASN A 159 9.77 -7.42 6.26
C ASN A 159 9.99 -5.91 6.09
N VAL A 160 9.23 -5.32 5.17
CA VAL A 160 9.31 -3.89 4.92
C VAL A 160 8.64 -3.14 6.06
N ARG A 161 9.32 -2.12 6.59
CA ARG A 161 8.89 -1.31 7.73
C ARG A 161 8.98 0.16 7.38
N LEU A 162 8.09 0.93 7.98
CA LEU A 162 8.15 2.39 7.94
C LEU A 162 8.99 2.89 9.12
N ALA A 163 9.84 3.87 8.85
CA ALA A 163 10.58 4.63 9.86
C ALA A 163 10.13 6.10 9.79
N THR A 164 8.87 6.34 10.16
CA THR A 164 8.17 7.59 9.85
C THR A 164 7.13 7.93 10.92
N PRO A 165 6.74 9.22 11.10
CA PRO A 165 5.68 9.59 12.01
C PRO A 165 4.34 8.98 11.60
N LEU A 166 3.55 8.54 12.58
CA LEU A 166 2.21 8.01 12.39
C LEU A 166 1.19 8.95 13.05
N GLN A 167 -0.01 9.00 12.48
CA GLN A 167 -1.17 9.72 13.00
C GLN A 167 -2.33 8.74 13.17
N SER A 168 -3.31 9.04 14.03
CA SER A 168 -4.51 8.22 14.06
C SER A 168 -5.27 8.31 12.72
N ARG A 169 -5.91 7.22 12.31
CA ARG A 169 -6.77 7.24 11.12
C ARG A 169 -7.85 8.31 11.24
N GLU A 170 -8.38 8.53 12.43
CA GLU A 170 -9.35 9.59 12.71
C GLU A 170 -8.75 10.98 12.47
N SER A 171 -7.49 11.22 12.84
CA SER A 171 -6.78 12.47 12.52
C SER A 171 -6.60 12.65 11.02
N LEU A 172 -6.25 11.58 10.29
CA LEU A 172 -6.13 11.63 8.82
C LEU A 172 -7.47 11.91 8.14
N LEU A 173 -8.58 11.36 8.65
CA LEU A 173 -9.91 11.68 8.16
C LEU A 173 -10.25 13.16 8.40
N GLN A 174 -9.92 13.69 9.59
CA GLN A 174 -10.09 15.12 9.89
C GLN A 174 -9.24 16.01 8.99
N GLU A 175 -7.97 15.66 8.77
CA GLU A 175 -7.05 16.38 7.89
C GLU A 175 -7.50 16.33 6.42
N MET A 176 -8.00 15.19 5.96
CA MET A 176 -8.60 15.04 4.64
C MET A 176 -9.80 15.98 4.45
N GLY A 177 -10.64 16.15 5.48
CA GLY A 177 -11.83 17.01 5.46
C GLY A 177 -12.93 16.48 4.54
N ARG A 178 -12.70 16.49 3.22
CA ARG A 178 -13.60 15.99 2.19
C ARG A 178 -12.82 15.14 1.18
N GLY A 179 -13.22 13.88 1.01
CA GLY A 179 -12.53 12.97 0.10
C GLY A 179 -13.07 11.54 0.18
N ILE A 180 -12.24 10.58 -0.19
CA ILE A 180 -12.63 9.16 -0.24
C ILE A 180 -11.69 8.32 0.60
N TRP A 181 -12.26 7.52 1.50
CA TRP A 181 -11.53 6.42 2.14
C TRP A 181 -11.76 5.13 1.35
N VAL A 182 -10.74 4.68 0.62
CA VAL A 182 -10.80 3.51 -0.25
C VAL A 182 -10.43 2.26 0.56
N THR A 183 -11.28 1.23 0.49
CA THR A 183 -11.11 -0.04 1.22
C THR A 183 -11.08 -1.26 0.31
N GLU A 184 -11.38 -1.10 -0.98
CA GLU A 184 -11.21 -2.15 -1.99
C GLU A 184 -10.75 -1.55 -3.32
N LEU A 185 -9.89 -2.28 -4.04
CA LEU A 185 -9.44 -1.94 -5.39
C LEU A 185 -9.58 -3.12 -6.34
N MET A 186 -10.01 -2.85 -7.56
CA MET A 186 -10.35 -3.81 -8.60
C MET A 186 -9.59 -3.51 -9.89
N GLY A 187 -9.23 -4.55 -10.64
CA GLY A 187 -8.51 -4.42 -11.92
C GLY A 187 -6.99 -4.23 -11.78
N GLN A 188 -6.31 -4.31 -12.92
CA GLN A 188 -4.83 -4.35 -13.08
C GLN A 188 -4.26 -3.04 -13.66
N GLY A 189 -4.96 -1.92 -13.57
CA GLY A 189 -4.60 -0.70 -14.29
C GLY A 189 -3.44 0.09 -13.68
N VAL A 190 -2.32 -0.58 -13.40
CA VAL A 190 -1.07 0.05 -12.97
C VAL A 190 0.01 -0.26 -14.00
N ASN A 191 0.59 0.77 -14.60
CA ASN A 191 1.67 0.62 -15.57
C ASN A 191 3.02 0.84 -14.88
N GLY A 192 3.80 -0.23 -14.72
CA GLY A 192 5.12 -0.17 -14.09
C GLY A 192 6.17 0.63 -14.88
N VAL A 193 5.97 0.86 -16.18
CA VAL A 193 6.90 1.62 -17.03
C VAL A 193 6.67 3.12 -16.89
N THR A 194 5.41 3.56 -16.96
CA THR A 194 5.07 4.99 -16.94
C THR A 194 4.70 5.51 -15.56
N GLY A 195 4.31 4.62 -14.65
CA GLY A 195 3.76 4.96 -13.35
C GLY A 195 2.28 5.34 -13.39
N ASP A 196 1.58 5.17 -14.53
CA ASP A 196 0.15 5.46 -14.61
C ASP A 196 -0.63 4.50 -13.72
N TYR A 197 -1.58 5.06 -12.96
CA TYR A 197 -2.42 4.33 -12.02
C TYR A 197 -3.89 4.64 -12.32
N SER A 198 -4.69 3.60 -12.54
CA SER A 198 -6.14 3.67 -12.73
C SER A 198 -6.79 2.36 -12.31
N ARG A 199 -7.58 2.37 -11.26
CA ARG A 199 -8.22 1.15 -10.74
C ARG A 199 -9.67 1.43 -10.35
N GLY A 200 -10.52 0.42 -10.53
CA GLY A 200 -11.85 0.44 -9.92
C GLY A 200 -11.71 0.42 -8.41
N ALA A 201 -12.59 1.12 -7.70
CA ALA A 201 -12.50 1.26 -6.26
C ALA A 201 -13.87 1.16 -5.59
N ALA A 202 -13.84 0.76 -4.33
CA ALA A 202 -14.96 0.88 -3.40
C ALA A 202 -14.44 1.33 -2.04
N GLY A 203 -15.29 1.99 -1.26
CA GLY A 203 -14.89 2.62 -0.01
C GLY A 203 -16.00 3.46 0.59
N PHE A 204 -15.64 4.63 1.11
CA PHE A 204 -16.52 5.52 1.83
C PHE A 204 -16.31 6.97 1.43
N TRP A 205 -17.42 7.69 1.21
CA TRP A 205 -17.38 9.13 1.09
C TRP A 205 -17.16 9.75 2.48
N VAL A 206 -16.28 10.75 2.53
CA VAL A 206 -15.95 11.48 3.76
C VAL A 206 -16.24 12.96 3.56
N GLU A 207 -16.91 13.56 4.54
CA GLU A 207 -17.25 14.98 4.57
C GLU A 207 -17.10 15.49 6.00
N ASN A 208 -16.52 16.68 6.19
CA ASN A 208 -16.17 17.24 7.50
C ASN A 208 -15.38 16.26 8.38
N GLY A 209 -14.50 15.49 7.75
CA GLY A 209 -13.66 14.46 8.36
C GLY A 209 -14.42 13.28 8.97
N LYS A 210 -15.67 13.07 8.57
CA LYS A 210 -16.51 11.96 9.02
C LYS A 210 -16.99 11.13 7.83
N VAL A 211 -16.94 9.81 7.99
CA VAL A 211 -17.53 8.86 7.04
C VAL A 211 -19.03 9.12 6.94
N GLN A 212 -19.52 9.30 5.72
CA GLN A 212 -20.93 9.62 5.45
C GLN A 212 -21.70 8.39 4.97
N TYR A 213 -21.24 7.76 3.90
CA TYR A 213 -21.89 6.62 3.27
C TYR A 213 -20.89 5.80 2.44
N PRO A 214 -21.15 4.50 2.24
CA PRO A 214 -20.33 3.68 1.35
C PRO A 214 -20.47 4.14 -0.11
N VAL A 215 -19.37 4.01 -0.86
CA VAL A 215 -19.31 4.31 -2.29
C VAL A 215 -18.70 3.16 -3.08
N GLU A 216 -19.22 2.92 -4.27
CA GLU A 216 -18.75 1.89 -5.21
C GLU A 216 -18.98 2.30 -6.66
N GLU A 217 -18.56 1.45 -7.61
CA GLU A 217 -18.69 1.70 -9.06
C GLU A 217 -18.00 2.99 -9.55
N PHE A 218 -16.82 3.31 -8.99
CA PHE A 218 -15.98 4.42 -9.46
C PHE A 218 -14.56 3.97 -9.72
N THR A 219 -13.79 4.82 -10.40
CA THR A 219 -12.35 4.64 -10.57
C THR A 219 -11.58 5.76 -9.87
N ILE A 220 -10.39 5.41 -9.37
CA ILE A 220 -9.38 6.37 -8.95
C ILE A 220 -8.20 6.33 -9.92
N ALA A 221 -7.71 7.49 -10.31
CA ALA A 221 -6.61 7.62 -11.27
C ALA A 221 -5.58 8.68 -10.83
N GLY A 222 -4.33 8.44 -11.21
CA GLY A 222 -3.20 9.30 -10.91
C GLY A 222 -1.91 8.78 -11.54
N LYS A 223 -0.78 9.37 -11.11
CA LYS A 223 0.55 8.90 -11.47
C LYS A 223 1.31 8.59 -10.18
N LEU A 224 1.88 7.40 -10.07
CA LEU A 224 2.53 6.89 -8.85
C LEU A 224 3.56 7.88 -8.29
N GLU A 225 4.40 8.48 -9.12
CA GLU A 225 5.37 9.50 -8.67
C GLU A 225 4.69 10.70 -8.00
N ARG A 226 3.57 11.18 -8.56
CA ARG A 226 2.81 12.29 -7.99
C ARG A 226 2.08 11.88 -6.72
N MET A 227 1.54 10.66 -6.68
CA MET A 227 0.92 10.11 -5.48
C MET A 227 1.93 10.02 -4.32
N PHE A 228 3.13 9.50 -4.59
CA PHE A 228 4.20 9.40 -3.58
C PHE A 228 4.68 10.77 -3.11
N ALA A 229 4.84 11.72 -4.02
CA ALA A 229 5.20 13.10 -3.68
C ALA A 229 4.10 13.82 -2.89
N GLY A 230 2.83 13.50 -3.17
CA GLY A 230 1.64 14.03 -2.50
C GLY A 230 1.18 13.23 -1.28
N LEU A 231 2.03 12.38 -0.71
CA LEU A 231 1.73 11.68 0.53
C LEU A 231 1.64 12.69 1.68
N VAL A 232 0.47 12.78 2.31
CA VAL A 232 0.19 13.74 3.38
C VAL A 232 0.53 13.16 4.75
N GLY A 233 0.11 11.91 5.00
CA GLY A 233 0.27 11.28 6.30
C GLY A 233 0.02 9.78 6.26
N ILE A 234 0.45 9.11 7.33
CA ILE A 234 0.34 7.66 7.49
C ILE A 234 -0.34 7.31 8.82
N GLY A 235 -1.27 6.38 8.76
CA GLY A 235 -2.07 5.92 9.89
C GLY A 235 -1.28 5.04 10.87
N ASP A 236 -1.67 5.07 12.14
CA ASP A 236 -1.20 4.16 13.19
C ASP A 236 -1.91 2.80 13.19
N ASP A 237 -2.90 2.62 12.31
CA ASP A 237 -3.67 1.41 12.05
C ASP A 237 -2.90 0.38 11.21
N THR A 238 -1.68 0.05 11.64
CA THR A 238 -0.75 -0.77 10.86
C THR A 238 -1.26 -2.19 10.60
N ASP A 239 -1.31 -2.59 9.32
CA ASP A 239 -1.52 -3.99 8.95
C ASP A 239 -0.22 -4.78 9.13
N THR A 240 -0.25 -5.79 10.00
CA THR A 240 0.90 -6.63 10.37
C THR A 240 0.80 -8.06 9.83
N ARG A 241 -0.20 -8.35 9.00
CA ARG A 241 -0.50 -9.73 8.54
C ARG A 241 0.41 -10.22 7.42
N GLY A 242 1.27 -9.35 6.87
CA GLY A 242 2.10 -9.63 5.69
C GLY A 242 3.57 -9.22 5.86
N SER A 243 4.30 -9.22 4.75
CA SER A 243 5.71 -8.78 4.72
C SER A 243 5.84 -7.26 4.88
N VAL A 244 4.90 -6.50 4.31
CA VAL A 244 4.90 -5.04 4.37
C VAL A 244 4.02 -4.61 5.53
N HIS A 245 4.59 -3.86 6.48
CA HIS A 245 3.83 -3.25 7.58
C HIS A 245 3.66 -1.76 7.29
N THR A 246 2.41 -1.34 7.13
CA THR A 246 2.01 0.05 6.93
C THR A 246 0.60 0.27 7.48
N GLY A 247 0.33 1.48 7.96
CA GLY A 247 -1.05 1.94 8.19
C GLY A 247 -1.65 2.55 6.94
N SER A 248 -2.76 3.25 7.13
CA SER A 248 -3.48 3.97 6.07
C SER A 248 -2.61 5.05 5.43
N TRP A 249 -2.72 5.30 4.12
CA TRP A 249 -1.99 6.37 3.43
C TRP A 249 -2.94 7.44 2.93
N LEU A 250 -2.77 8.69 3.35
CA LEU A 250 -3.51 9.83 2.80
C LEU A 250 -2.72 10.46 1.65
N ILE A 251 -3.28 10.40 0.45
CA ILE A 251 -2.75 11.06 -0.75
C ILE A 251 -3.56 12.34 -1.00
N ASP A 252 -2.86 13.45 -1.24
CA ASP A 252 -3.44 14.79 -1.35
C ASP A 252 -4.50 14.95 -2.46
N ALA A 253 -4.29 14.33 -3.62
CA ALA A 253 -5.15 14.50 -4.77
C ALA A 253 -5.07 13.32 -5.75
N MET A 254 -6.23 12.73 -6.05
CA MET A 254 -6.43 11.78 -7.14
C MET A 254 -7.68 12.14 -7.94
N THR A 255 -7.70 11.76 -9.21
CA THR A 255 -8.90 11.88 -10.03
C THR A 255 -9.86 10.75 -9.67
N VAL A 256 -11.09 11.08 -9.35
CA VAL A 256 -12.20 10.18 -9.08
C VAL A 256 -13.19 10.31 -10.23
N ALA A 257 -13.54 9.21 -10.88
CA ALA A 257 -14.60 9.17 -11.87
C ALA A 257 -15.72 8.25 -11.37
N GLY A 258 -16.83 8.87 -10.97
CA GLY A 258 -18.07 8.23 -10.52
C GLY A 258 -19.21 9.16 -10.86
N ASP A 259 -20.22 8.65 -11.56
CA ASP A 259 -21.48 9.37 -11.87
C ASP A 259 -22.64 8.40 -11.73
#